data_AF-A0A177FZ85-F1
#
_entry.id   AF-A0A177FZ85-F1
#
_cell.length_a   1.000
_cell.length_b   1.000
_cell.length_c   1.000
_cell.angle_alpha   90.00
_cell.angle_beta   90.00
_cell.angle_gamma   90.00
#
_symmetry.space_group_name_H-M   'P 1'
#
loop_
_entity.id
_entity.type
_entity.pdbx_description
1 polymer ?
#
loop_
_entity_poly.entity_id
_entity_poly.type
_entity_poly.pdbx_seq_one_letter_code
_entity_poly.pdbx_strand_id
1 'polypeptide(L)'
;MGAVYMLSLYRRVLFGGLQGTVHLLRDLSVGEIAVLAPLALVTLWMGIHPGSFTRLFDPVVTQAMHHGPLATTASLPDARVHLAAR
;
A
#
# COMPACT_ATOMS: atom_id res chain seq x y z
N MET A 1 -9.13 12.09 10.22
CA MET A 1 -7.94 12.98 10.24
C MET A 1 -7.14 12.95 8.94
N GLY A 2 -6.87 11.80 8.32
CA GLY A 2 -6.10 11.73 7.06
C GLY A 2 -6.69 12.55 5.89
N ALA A 3 -8.02 12.52 5.73
CA ALA A 3 -8.71 13.31 4.69
C ALA A 3 -8.47 14.82 4.84
N VAL A 4 -8.43 15.34 6.07
CA VAL A 4 -8.18 16.77 6.33
C VAL A 4 -6.80 17.18 5.83
N TYR A 5 -5.79 16.34 6.06
CA TYR A 5 -4.44 16.58 5.56
C TYR A 5 -4.37 16.49 4.04
N MET A 6 -4.93 15.43 3.45
CA MET A 6 -4.90 15.24 1.99
C MET A 6 -5.63 16.36 1.25
N LEU A 7 -6.80 16.79 1.74
CA LEU A 7 -7.57 17.84 1.11
C LEU A 7 -6.93 19.22 1.28
N SER A 8 -6.35 19.51 2.45
CA SER A 8 -5.59 20.75 2.66
C SER A 8 -4.33 20.80 1.77
N LEU A 9 -3.63 19.69 1.59
CA LEU A 9 -2.46 19.60 0.72
C LEU A 9 -2.86 19.76 -0.75
N TYR A 10 -3.83 18.97 -1.22
CA TYR A 10 -4.34 19.06 -2.59
C TYR A 10 -4.77 20.49 -2.94
N ARG A 11 -5.49 21.15 -2.02
CA ARG A 11 -5.91 22.54 -2.21
C ARG A 11 -4.73 23.50 -2.38
N ARG A 12 -3.68 23.34 -1.59
CA ARG A 12 -2.49 24.21 -1.64
C ARG A 12 -1.62 23.95 -2.87
N VAL A 13 -1.56 22.72 -3.35
CA VAL A 13 -0.70 22.33 -4.49
C VAL A 13 -1.37 22.63 -5.83
N LEU A 14 -2.66 22.32 -6.01
CA LEU A 14 -3.35 22.54 -7.29
C LEU A 14 -3.97 23.94 -7.43
N PHE A 15 -4.49 24.51 -6.35
CA PHE A 15 -5.11 25.85 -6.38
C PHE A 15 -4.23 26.93 -5.77
N GLY A 16 -3.00 26.58 -5.36
CA GLY A 16 -2.01 27.56 -4.95
C GLY A 16 -1.47 28.33 -6.15
N GLY A 17 -1.14 29.60 -5.97
CA GLY A 17 -0.41 30.37 -6.99
C GLY A 17 0.98 29.76 -7.23
N LEU A 18 1.47 29.85 -8.47
CA LEU A 18 2.83 29.44 -8.83
C LEU A 18 3.83 30.36 -8.12
N GLN A 19 4.42 29.89 -7.02
CA GLN A 19 5.42 30.64 -6.26
C GLN A 19 6.84 30.19 -6.66
N GLY A 20 7.73 31.14 -6.97
CA GLY A 20 9.16 30.88 -7.20
C GLY A 20 9.50 30.11 -8.48
N THR A 21 10.50 29.23 -8.40
CA THR A 21 11.11 28.49 -9.53
C THR A 21 10.15 27.46 -10.17
N VAL A 22 8.94 27.26 -9.65
CA VAL A 22 7.99 26.24 -10.12
C VAL A 22 7.59 26.43 -11.59
N HIS A 23 7.62 27.66 -12.11
CA HIS A 23 7.35 27.90 -13.54
C HIS A 23 8.40 27.29 -14.49
N LEU A 24 9.60 26.96 -13.97
CA LEU A 24 10.67 26.32 -14.74
C LEU A 24 10.55 24.80 -14.75
N LEU A 25 9.62 24.22 -13.98
CA LEU A 25 9.36 22.78 -14.04
C LEU A 25 8.76 22.45 -15.40
N ARG A 26 9.32 21.43 -16.04
CA ARG A 26 8.78 20.88 -17.29
C ARG A 26 7.50 20.11 -16.97
N ASP A 27 6.51 20.26 -17.85
CA ASP A 27 5.32 19.41 -17.86
C ASP A 27 5.67 17.93 -18.05
N LEU A 28 4.71 17.09 -17.67
CA LEU A 28 4.80 15.63 -17.79
C LEU A 28 5.10 15.22 -19.24
N SER A 29 6.16 14.44 -19.39
CA SER A 29 6.53 13.78 -20.63
C SER A 29 5.62 12.58 -20.92
N VAL A 30 5.52 12.21 -22.20
CA VAL A 30 4.71 11.06 -22.64
C VAL A 30 5.14 9.76 -21.95
N GLY A 31 6.43 9.59 -21.65
CA GLY A 31 6.94 8.43 -20.92
C GLY A 31 6.44 8.37 -19.48
N GLU A 32 6.37 9.51 -18.78
CA GLU A 32 5.87 9.57 -17.40
C GLU A 32 4.37 9.28 -17.35
N ILE A 33 3.61 9.82 -18.31
CA ILE A 33 2.17 9.53 -18.45
C ILE A 33 1.95 8.04 -18.74
N ALA A 34 2.77 7.42 -19.60
CA ALA A 34 2.66 6.00 -19.92
C ALA A 34 2.90 5.08 -18.71
N VAL A 35 3.67 5.53 -17.71
CA VAL A 35 3.85 4.78 -16.44
C VAL A 35 2.75 5.09 -15.43
N LEU A 36 2.28 6.34 -15.36
CA LEU A 36 1.22 6.76 -14.44
C LEU A 36 -0.17 6.23 -14.85
N ALA A 37 -0.46 6.16 -16.16
CA ALA A 37 -1.74 5.71 -16.69
C ALA A 37 -2.14 4.29 -16.24
N PRO A 38 -1.29 3.24 -16.38
CA PRO A 38 -1.65 1.91 -15.93
C PRO A 38 -1.84 1.83 -14.41
N LEU A 39 -1.05 2.58 -13.63
CA LEU A 39 -1.21 2.65 -12.17
C LEU A 39 -2.55 3.27 -11.76
N ALA A 40 -2.92 4.38 -12.41
CA ALA A 40 -4.20 5.03 -12.20
C ALA A 40 -5.36 4.10 -12.61
N LEU A 41 -5.22 3.37 -13.72
CA LEU A 41 -6.22 2.40 -14.18
C LEU A 41 -6.45 1.29 -13.16
N VAL A 42 -5.38 0.70 -12.61
CA VAL A 42 -5.47 -0.35 -11.58
C VAL A 42 -6.11 0.20 -10.30
N THR A 43 -5.73 1.40 -9.88
CA THR A 43 -6.29 2.07 -8.69
C THR A 43 -7.79 2.31 -8.86
N LEU A 44 -8.21 2.77 -10.05
CA LEU A 44 -9.62 2.99 -10.36
C LEU A 44 -10.39 1.66 -10.44
N TRP A 45 -9.79 0.64 -11.07
CA TRP A 45 -10.35 -0.70 -11.14
C TRP A 45 -10.61 -1.29 -9.76
N MET A 46 -9.65 -1.14 -8.84
CA MET A 46 -9.79 -1.59 -7.45
C MET A 46 -10.95 -0.89 -6.73
N GLY A 47 -11.22 0.38 -7.04
CA GLY A 47 -12.35 1.13 -6.49
C GLY A 47 -13.71 0.71 -7.07
N ILE A 48 -13.79 0.46 -8.39
CA ILE A 48 -15.03 0.07 -9.07
C ILE A 48 -15.39 -1.39 -8.80
N HIS A 49 -14.41 -2.30 -8.87
CA HIS A 49 -14.61 -3.73 -8.69
C HIS A 49 -13.54 -4.36 -7.77
N PRO A 50 -13.66 -4.21 -6.44
CA PRO A 50 -12.70 -4.76 -5.49
C PRO A 50 -12.65 -6.30 -5.51
N GLY A 51 -13.71 -6.97 -5.98
CA GLY A 51 -13.82 -8.43 -6.03
C GLY A 51 -12.72 -9.13 -6.85
N SER A 52 -12.11 -8.46 -7.83
CA SER A 52 -10.96 -8.99 -8.57
C SER A 52 -9.76 -9.25 -7.66
N PHE A 53 -9.52 -8.36 -6.69
CA PHE A 53 -8.41 -8.48 -5.74
C PHE A 53 -8.80 -9.32 -4.54
N THR A 54 -9.97 -9.08 -3.94
CA THR A 54 -10.41 -9.78 -2.72
C THR A 54 -10.44 -11.30 -2.90
N ARG A 55 -10.95 -11.79 -4.04
CA ARG A 55 -11.00 -13.24 -4.33
C ARG A 55 -9.62 -13.92 -4.37
N LEU A 56 -8.55 -13.19 -4.71
CA LEU A 56 -7.19 -13.71 -4.66
C LEU A 56 -6.68 -13.87 -3.22
N PHE A 57 -7.14 -13.01 -2.31
CA PHE A 57 -6.70 -12.99 -0.92
C PHE A 57 -7.59 -13.81 0.03
N ASP A 58 -8.86 -14.04 -0.33
CA ASP A 58 -9.82 -14.82 0.46
C ASP A 58 -9.28 -16.14 1.02
N PRO A 59 -8.60 -17.03 0.24
CA PRO A 59 -8.09 -18.29 0.81
C PRO A 59 -7.01 -18.06 1.88
N VAL A 60 -6.14 -17.06 1.69
CA VAL A 60 -5.07 -16.71 2.64
C VAL A 60 -5.66 -16.14 3.92
N VAL A 61 -6.64 -15.24 3.79
CA VAL A 61 -7.34 -14.65 4.94
C VAL A 61 -8.11 -15.71 5.72
N THR A 62 -8.82 -16.60 5.02
CA THR A 62 -9.60 -17.68 5.64
C THR A 62 -8.67 -18.62 6.40
N GLN A 63 -7.54 -19.02 5.80
CA GLN A 63 -6.52 -19.81 6.48
C GLN A 63 -5.98 -19.09 7.72
N ALA A 64 -5.64 -17.80 7.62
CA ALA A 64 -5.17 -17.00 8.74
C ALA A 64 -6.21 -16.85 9.87
N MET A 65 -7.50 -16.83 9.57
CA MET A 65 -8.55 -16.79 10.60
C MET A 65 -8.75 -18.12 11.31
N HIS A 66 -8.52 -19.25 10.62
CA HIS A 66 -8.58 -20.58 11.22
C HIS A 66 -7.36 -20.86 12.11
N HIS A 67 -6.21 -20.26 11.80
CA HIS A 67 -5.04 -20.21 12.69
C HIS A 67 -5.15 -18.97 13.60
N GLY A 68 -5.96 -19.05 14.66
CA GLY A 68 -6.09 -17.96 15.64
C GLY A 68 -4.74 -17.41 16.15
N PRO A 69 -4.71 -16.26 16.87
CA PRO A 69 -3.52 -15.41 17.11
C PRO A 69 -2.31 -16.05 17.84
N LEU A 70 -2.28 -17.36 18.04
CA LEU A 70 -1.32 -18.09 18.85
C LEU A 70 -0.16 -18.69 18.04
N ALA A 71 -0.14 -18.57 16.70
CA ALA A 71 1.00 -19.06 15.91
C ALA A 71 2.26 -18.16 15.98
N THR A 72 2.22 -17.04 16.71
CA THR A 72 3.37 -16.11 16.88
C THR A 72 4.02 -16.18 18.27
N THR A 73 3.52 -17.01 19.19
CA THR A 73 4.20 -17.27 20.46
C THR A 73 4.53 -18.75 20.57
N ALA A 74 5.83 -19.07 20.57
CA ALA A 74 6.41 -20.39 20.87
C ALA A 74 6.44 -21.42 19.72
N SER A 75 7.25 -21.13 18.70
CA SER A 75 8.12 -22.18 18.15
C SER A 75 9.52 -21.61 17.96
N LEU A 76 10.23 -21.40 19.07
CA LEU A 76 11.68 -21.56 19.08
C LEU A 76 11.90 -23.07 18.87
N PRO A 77 12.31 -23.54 17.69
CA PRO A 77 12.53 -24.96 17.45
C PRO A 77 13.79 -25.34 18.24
N ASP A 78 13.63 -26.25 19.20
CA ASP A 78 14.59 -27.29 19.54
C ASP A 78 16.08 -26.92 19.79
N ALA A 79 16.44 -25.65 20.00
CA ALA A 79 17.84 -25.25 20.21
C ALA A 79 18.26 -25.30 21.69
N ARG A 80 17.30 -25.35 22.62
CA ARG A 80 17.57 -25.34 24.08
C ARG A 80 17.67 -26.74 24.70
N VAL A 81 17.16 -27.78 24.03
CA VAL A 81 17.20 -29.16 24.56
C VAL A 81 18.60 -29.77 24.38
N HIS A 82 19.29 -29.42 23.30
CA HIS A 82 20.66 -29.88 23.04
C HIS A 82 21.76 -29.17 23.85
N LEU A 83 21.45 -28.03 24.51
CA LEU A 83 22.44 -27.25 25.29
C LEU A 83 22.39 -27.53 26.80
N ALA A 84 21.35 -28.20 27.30
CA ALA A 84 21.19 -28.53 28.73
C ALA A 84 21.70 -29.94 29.12
N ALA A 85 22.18 -30.73 28.14
CA ALA A 85 22.75 -32.07 28.36
C ALA A 85 24.30 -32.08 28.39
N ARG A 86 24.92 -30.90 28.60
CA ARG A 86 26.33 -30.72 28.94
C ARG A 86 26.42 -30.10 30.33
#